data_AF-A0A3C0W8J2-F1
#
_entry.id   AF-A0A3C0W8J2-F1
#
_cell.length_a   1.000
_cell.length_b   1.000
_cell.length_c   1.000
_cell.angle_alpha   90.00
_cell.angle_beta   90.00
_cell.angle_gamma   90.00
#
_symmetry.space_group_name_H-M   'P 1'
#
loop_
_entity.id
_entity.type
_entity.pdbx_description
1 polymer ?
#
loop_
_entity_poly.entity_id
_entity_poly.type
_entity_poly.pdbx_seq_one_letter_code
_entity_poly.pdbx_strand_id
1 'polypeptide(L)'
;MSTRKTLVRSEAGVRLERVEQLSARGKQQSQFRLSGRRLRSPRWIENEREALDAFDLEVIATLSDPALQRLEAEGSEGEPLSGGPG
;
A
#
# COMPACT_ATOMS: atom_id res chain seq x y z
N MET A 1 8.39 -3.64 23.79
CA MET A 1 9.16 -2.86 22.80
C MET A 1 8.19 -1.98 22.05
N SER A 2 8.43 -0.68 22.00
CA SER A 2 7.54 0.25 21.31
C SER A 2 7.90 0.27 19.83
N THR A 3 6.95 -0.08 18.98
CA THR A 3 7.09 0.02 17.52
C THR A 3 6.19 1.15 17.04
N ARG A 4 6.78 2.15 16.38
CA ARG A 4 6.03 3.23 15.75
C ARG A 4 5.87 2.87 14.28
N LYS A 5 4.63 2.92 13.79
CA LYS A 5 4.31 2.73 12.38
C LYS A 5 3.82 4.06 11.82
N THR A 6 4.39 4.46 10.70
CA THR A 6 4.07 5.70 10.01
C THR A 6 3.80 5.35 8.55
N LEU A 7 2.63 5.71 8.04
CA LEU A 7 2.36 5.58 6.61
C LEU A 7 3.23 6.58 5.84
N VAL A 8 4.05 6.10 4.92
CA VAL A 8 4.94 6.94 4.10
C VAL A 8 4.22 7.37 2.83
N ARG A 9 3.72 6.41 2.05
CA ARG A 9 2.95 6.63 0.82
C ARG A 9 1.90 5.53 0.64
N SER A 10 0.84 5.85 -0.08
CA SER A 10 -0.16 4.88 -0.55
C SER A 10 -0.73 5.30 -1.89
N GLU A 11 -0.71 4.42 -2.88
CA GLU A 11 -1.14 4.70 -4.26
C GLU A 11 -1.54 3.41 -4.97
N ALA A 12 -2.60 3.43 -5.80
CA ALA A 12 -3.08 2.28 -6.59
C ALA A 12 -3.28 0.99 -5.77
N GLY A 13 -3.62 1.08 -4.48
CA GLY A 13 -3.74 -0.08 -3.59
C GLY A 13 -2.40 -0.66 -3.09
N VAL A 14 -1.28 -0.02 -3.41
CA VAL A 14 0.05 -0.24 -2.81
C VAL A 14 0.23 0.71 -1.63
N ARG A 15 0.84 0.23 -0.55
CA ARG A 15 1.09 0.97 0.69
C ARG A 15 2.52 0.74 1.16
N LEU A 16 3.21 1.82 1.45
CA LEU A 16 4.53 1.84 2.05
C LEU A 16 4.43 2.41 3.47
N GLU A 17 4.77 1.59 4.46
CA GLU A 17 4.77 1.96 5.88
C GLU A 17 6.21 1.95 6.42
N ARG A 18 6.61 2.99 7.14
CA ARG A 18 7.85 3.02 7.92
C ARG A 18 7.56 2.50 9.32
N VAL A 19 8.24 1.45 9.70
CA VAL A 19 8.17 0.81 11.00
C VAL A 19 9.48 1.09 11.74
N GLU A 20 9.40 1.94 12.74
CA GLU A 20 10.51 2.29 13.61
C GLU A 20 10.42 1.45 14.88
N GLN A 21 11.39 0.58 15.08
CA GLN A 21 11.52 -0.19 16.31
C GLN A 21 12.46 0.52 17.26
N LEU A 22 11.94 0.97 18.41
CA LEU A 22 12.79 1.39 19.53
C LEU A 22 13.15 0.14 20.33
N SER A 23 14.40 -0.30 20.19
CA SER A 23 14.96 -1.33 21.05
C SER A 23 15.25 -0.77 22.44
N ALA A 24 15.09 -1.58 23.49
CA ALA A 24 15.34 -1.17 24.88
C ALA A 24 16.80 -0.72 25.14
N ARG A 25 17.73 -1.02 24.22
CA ARG A 25 19.13 -0.55 24.22
C ARG A 25 19.35 0.78 23.49
N GLY A 26 18.30 1.47 23.04
CA GLY A 26 18.41 2.78 22.36
C GLY A 26 18.80 2.72 20.88
N LYS A 27 18.96 1.52 20.27
CA LYS A 27 19.07 1.40 18.81
C LYS A 27 17.68 1.56 18.19
N GLN A 28 17.50 2.65 17.45
CA GLN A 28 16.36 2.86 16.57
C GLN A 28 16.64 2.15 15.24
N GLN A 29 15.88 1.10 14.94
CA GLN A 29 15.92 0.45 13.63
C GLN A 29 14.71 0.94 12.83
N SER A 30 14.98 1.60 11.70
CA SER A 30 13.93 1.96 10.74
C SER A 30 13.85 0.85 9.70
N GLN A 31 12.67 0.28 9.53
CA GLN A 31 12.39 -0.70 8.50
C GLN A 31 11.15 -0.27 7.73
N PHE A 32 11.08 -0.59 6.45
CA PHE A 32 9.99 -0.22 5.57
C PHE A 32 9.22 -1.46 5.18
N ARG A 33 7.90 -1.38 5.25
CA ARG A 33 6.97 -2.45 4.92
C ARG A 33 6.20 -2.04 3.68
N LEU A 34 6.48 -2.70 2.56
CA LEU A 34 5.76 -2.56 1.31
C LEU A 34 4.65 -3.62 1.25
N SER A 35 3.43 -3.20 1.02
CA SER A 35 2.25 -4.07 0.86
C SER A 35 1.43 -3.60 -0.34
N GLY A 36 0.76 -4.51 -1.03
CA GLY A 36 -0.02 -4.15 -2.21
C GLY A 36 -0.94 -5.28 -2.65
N ARG A 37 -1.92 -4.98 -3.50
CA ARG A 37 -2.91 -5.96 -3.98
C ARG A 37 -2.28 -7.15 -4.72
N ARG A 38 -1.17 -6.91 -5.44
CA ARG A 38 -0.41 -7.96 -6.15
C ARG A 38 0.52 -8.75 -5.23
N LEU A 39 0.90 -8.18 -4.09
CA LEU A 39 1.78 -8.85 -3.12
C LEU A 39 0.98 -9.81 -2.23
N ARG A 40 1.22 -11.12 -2.38
CA ARG A 40 0.71 -12.14 -1.45
C ARG A 40 1.19 -11.93 -0.01
N SER A 41 2.35 -11.30 0.17
CA SER A 41 2.89 -11.02 1.50
C SER A 41 3.66 -9.70 1.49
N PRO A 42 3.61 -8.93 2.58
CA PRO A 42 4.30 -7.67 2.68
C PRO A 42 5.82 -7.88 2.65
N ARG A 43 6.52 -7.06 1.85
CA ARG A 43 7.96 -7.07 1.74
C ARG A 43 8.56 -6.10 2.75
N TRP A 44 9.57 -6.56 3.49
CA TRP A 44 10.31 -5.74 4.44
C TRP A 44 11.63 -5.31 3.82
N ILE A 45 11.94 -4.01 3.88
CA ILE A 45 13.08 -3.38 3.24
C ILE A 45 13.74 -2.47 4.29
N GLU A 46 15.05 -2.54 4.46
CA GLU A 46 15.75 -1.75 5.49
C GLU A 46 16.10 -0.34 5.01
N ASN A 47 16.37 -0.19 3.71
CA ASN A 47 16.78 1.07 3.10
C ASN A 47 15.56 1.86 2.58
N GLU A 48 15.47 3.14 2.93
CA GLU A 48 14.38 4.02 2.48
C GLU A 48 14.33 4.16 0.96
N ARG A 49 15.49 4.35 0.32
CA ARG A 49 15.59 4.55 -1.13
C ARG A 49 15.15 3.31 -1.89
N GLU A 50 15.61 2.13 -1.45
CA GLU A 50 15.15 0.86 -2.04
C GLU A 50 13.66 0.63 -1.81
N ALA A 51 13.13 1.09 -0.68
CA ALA A 51 11.72 0.95 -0.37
C ALA A 51 10.84 1.85 -1.22
N LEU A 52 11.29 3.07 -1.52
CA LEU A 52 10.63 3.98 -2.45
C LEU A 52 10.70 3.46 -3.89
N ASP A 53 11.86 2.98 -4.33
CA ASP A 53 12.04 2.42 -5.67
C ASP A 53 11.14 1.19 -5.87
N ALA A 54 11.12 0.27 -4.90
CA ALA A 54 10.23 -0.88 -4.92
C ALA A 54 8.74 -0.49 -4.86
N PHE A 55 8.40 0.60 -4.17
CA PHE A 55 7.04 1.13 -4.15
C PHE A 55 6.62 1.63 -5.54
N ASP A 56 7.42 2.48 -6.18
CA ASP A 56 7.09 3.03 -7.50
C ASP A 56 6.98 1.90 -8.55
N LEU A 57 7.88 0.91 -8.52
CA LEU A 57 7.79 -0.27 -9.39
C LEU A 57 6.50 -1.06 -9.18
N GLU A 58 6.08 -1.27 -7.93
CA GLU A 58 4.85 -1.99 -7.64
C GLU A 58 3.60 -1.18 -8.00
N VAL A 59 3.62 0.15 -7.85
CA VAL A 59 2.55 1.04 -8.30
C VAL A 59 2.40 0.95 -9.81
N ILE A 60 3.51 1.05 -10.57
CA ILE A 60 3.48 0.93 -12.03
C ILE A 60 2.97 -0.45 -12.44
N ALA A 61 3.45 -1.52 -11.79
CA ALA A 61 3.00 -2.88 -12.07
C ALA A 61 1.50 -3.07 -11.75
N THR A 62 1.01 -2.43 -10.69
CA THR A 62 -0.40 -2.47 -10.30
C THR A 62 -1.29 -1.70 -11.25
N LEU A 63 -0.90 -0.48 -11.64
CA LEU A 63 -1.63 0.31 -12.64
C LEU A 63 -1.61 -0.36 -14.01
N SER A 64 -0.53 -1.04 -14.36
CA SER A 64 -0.43 -1.79 -15.62
C SER A 64 -1.16 -3.14 -15.58
N ASP A 65 -1.67 -3.58 -14.43
CA ASP A 65 -2.35 -4.86 -14.28
C ASP A 65 -3.85 -4.71 -14.64
N PRO A 66 -4.29 -5.23 -15.80
CA PRO A 66 -5.67 -5.07 -16.25
C PRO A 66 -6.68 -5.82 -15.38
N ALA A 67 -6.25 -6.81 -14.59
CA ALA A 67 -7.14 -7.53 -13.66
C ALA A 67 -7.48 -6.67 -12.45
N LEU A 68 -6.55 -5.84 -11.99
CA LEU A 68 -6.79 -4.87 -10.92
C LEU A 68 -7.58 -3.65 -11.40
N GLN A 69 -7.37 -3.18 -12.64
CA GLN A 69 -8.19 -2.12 -13.22
C GLN A 69 -9.68 -2.52 -13.34
N ARG A 70 -9.97 -3.79 -13.65
CA ARG A 70 -11.35 -4.28 -13.73
C ARG A 70 -12.07 -4.27 -12.37
N LEU A 71 -11.34 -4.58 -11.30
CA LEU A 71 -11.88 -4.57 -9.94
C LEU A 71 -12.28 -3.16 -9.46
N GLU A 72 -11.64 -2.12 -9.99
CA GLU A 72 -11.98 -0.72 -9.66
C GLU A 72 -13.17 -0.21 -10.50
N ALA A 73 -13.33 -0.73 -11.72
CA ALA A 73 -14.49 -0.43 -12.57
C ALA A 73 -15.79 -1.06 -12.04
N GLU A 74 -15.74 -2.32 -11.56
CA GLU A 74 -16.93 -3.02 -11.03
C GLU A 74 -17.41 -2.47 -9.67
N GLY A 75 -16.59 -1.67 -8.97
CA GLY A 75 -16.98 -1.02 -7.71
C GLY A 75 -17.81 0.26 -7.86
N SER A 76 -18.05 0.74 -9.09
CA SER A 76 -18.73 2.02 -9.35
C SER A 76 -20.16 1.86 -9.89
N GLU A 77 -20.65 0.63 -10.09
CA GLU A 77 -22.04 0.37 -10.50
C GLU A 77 -22.91 0.07 -9.27
N GLY A 78 -23.17 1.12 -8.49
CA GLY A 78 -23.88 1.00 -7.22
C GLY A 78 -24.73 2.22 -6.85
N GLU A 79 -25.15 3.05 -7.81
CA GLU A 79 -26.32 3.91 -7.59
C GLU A 79 -27.50 3.31 -8.34
N PRO A 80 -28.44 2.62 -7.65
CA PRO A 80 -29.73 2.37 -8.23
C PRO A 80 -30.42 3.73 -8.33
N LEU A 81 -30.56 4.24 -9.55
CA LEU A 81 -31.52 5.31 -9.86
C LEU A 81 -32.94 4.77 -9.63
N SER A 82 -33.31 4.60 -8.35
CA SER A 82 -34.67 4.38 -7.92
C SER A 82 -35.33 5.75 -7.88
N GLY A 83 -36.16 6.04 -8.88
CA GLY A 83 -36.89 7.30 -8.91
C GLY A 83 -37.75 7.56 -10.13
N GLY A 84 -38.47 6.56 -10.65
CA GLY A 84 -39.88 6.83 -10.96
C GLY A 84 -40.65 6.83 -9.64
N PRO A 85 -41.75 7.58 -9.43
CA PRO A 85 -42.82 7.78 -10.42
C PRO A 85 -43.41 9.21 -10.47
N GLY A 86 -44.28 9.46 -11.45
CA GLY A 86 -45.12 10.66 -11.56
C GLY A 86 -45.78 10.80 -12.91
#